data_AF-W7IZH8-F1
#
_entry.id   AF-W7IZH8-F1
#
_cell.length_a   1.000
_cell.length_b   1.000
_cell.length_c   1.000
_cell.angle_alpha   90.00
_cell.angle_beta   90.00
_cell.angle_gamma   90.00
#
_symmetry.space_group_name_H-M   'P 1'
#
loop_
_entity.id
_entity.type
_entity.pdbx_description
1 polymer ?
#
loop_
_entity_poly.entity_id
_entity_poly.type
_entity_poly.pdbx_seq_one_letter_code
_entity_poly.pdbx_strand_id
1 'polypeptide(L)' 'MDSAPAVERVAFFRESARIYAAVAETDRFHHHEALYWATREREHAQAAQAELDRGKGVARVARHA' A
#
# COMPACT_ATOMS: atom_id res chain seq x y z
N MET A 1 5.14 -1.95 19.12
CA MET A 1 3.87 -1.53 18.49
C MET A 1 3.47 -2.63 17.54
N ASP A 2 2.29 -3.19 17.71
CA ASP A 2 1.76 -4.18 16.77
C ASP A 2 1.39 -3.44 15.48
N SER A 3 1.90 -3.89 14.34
CA SER A 3 1.54 -3.25 13.06
C SER A 3 0.11 -3.64 12.69
N ALA A 4 -0.66 -2.72 12.12
CA ALA A 4 -2.00 -3.04 11.61
C ALA A 4 -1.98 -4.28 10.68
N PRO A 5 -3.07 -5.07 10.63
CA PRO A 5 -3.17 -6.22 9.73
C PRO A 5 -2.82 -5.84 8.30
N ALA A 6 -2.10 -6.71 7.59
CA ALA A 6 -1.57 -6.36 6.28
C ALA A 6 -2.68 -6.03 5.24
N VAL A 7 -3.91 -6.51 5.44
CA VAL A 7 -5.08 -6.19 4.59
C VAL A 7 -5.50 -4.73 4.72
N GLU A 8 -5.51 -4.22 5.95
CA GLU A 8 -5.82 -2.82 6.24
C GLU A 8 -4.72 -1.90 5.71
N ARG A 9 -3.45 -2.31 5.85
CA ARG A 9 -2.30 -1.59 5.28
C ARG A 9 -2.39 -1.49 3.75
N VAL A 10 -2.73 -2.57 3.06
CA VAL A 10 -2.91 -2.53 1.59
C VAL A 10 -4.01 -1.55 1.19
N ALA A 11 -5.17 -1.59 1.84
CA ALA A 11 -6.27 -0.70 1.55
C ALA A 11 -5.89 0.77 1.80
N PHE A 12 -5.26 1.05 2.94
CA PHE A 12 -4.77 2.37 3.31
C PHE A 12 -3.79 2.92 2.27
N PHE A 13 -2.71 2.19 1.97
CA PHE A 13 -1.67 2.68 1.07
C PHE A 13 -2.18 2.89 -0.37
N ARG A 14 -3.12 2.06 -0.84
CA ARG A 14 -3.76 2.27 -2.14
C ARG A 14 -4.58 3.55 -2.17
N GLU A 15 -5.36 3.80 -1.13
CA GLU A 15 -6.19 5.01 -1.07
C GLU A 15 -5.32 6.27 -0.90
N SER A 16 -4.29 6.22 -0.06
CA SER A 16 -3.31 7.30 0.08
C SER A 16 -2.65 7.63 -1.26
N ALA A 17 -2.21 6.61 -2.03
CA ALA A 17 -1.65 6.82 -3.35
C ALA A 17 -2.61 7.52 -4.32
N ARG A 18 -3.90 7.17 -4.27
CA ARG A 18 -4.95 7.78 -5.08
C ARG A 18 -5.18 9.25 -4.70
N ILE A 19 -5.22 9.55 -3.41
CA ILE A 19 -5.39 10.91 -2.89
C ILE A 19 -4.19 11.78 -3.30
N TYR A 20 -2.95 11.33 -3.08
CA TYR A 20 -1.78 12.11 -3.46
C TYR A 20 -1.69 12.34 -4.98
N ALA A 21 -2.10 11.38 -5.80
CA ALA A 21 -2.19 11.60 -7.25
C ALA A 21 -3.21 12.70 -7.60
N ALA A 22 -4.39 12.69 -6.97
CA ALA A 22 -5.40 13.74 -7.16
C ALA A 22 -4.93 15.12 -6.66
N VAL A 23 -4.16 15.16 -5.56
CA VAL A 23 -3.53 16.40 -5.07
C VAL A 23 -2.53 16.92 -6.09
N ALA A 24 -1.71 16.06 -6.70
CA ALA A 24 -0.74 16.47 -7.72
C ALA A 24 -1.41 17.11 -8.95
N GLU A 25 -2.63 16.70 -9.30
CA GLU A 25 -3.40 17.32 -10.38
C GLU A 25 -3.93 18.71 -10.02
N THR A 26 -4.25 18.94 -8.74
CA THR A 26 -4.88 20.18 -8.24
C THR A 26 -3.84 21.22 -7.83
N ASP A 27 -2.82 20.82 -7.06
CA ASP A 27 -1.75 21.67 -6.56
C ASP A 27 -0.51 21.56 -7.46
N ARG A 28 -0.40 22.50 -8.40
CA ARG A 28 0.76 22.55 -9.31
C ARG A 28 2.05 23.04 -8.65
N PHE A 29 1.99 23.71 -7.49
CA PHE A 29 3.19 24.15 -6.79
C PHE A 29 3.89 22.99 -6.07
N HIS A 30 3.12 22.03 -5.57
CA HIS A 30 3.65 20.81 -4.92
C HIS A 30 3.48 19.55 -5.77
N HIS A 31 3.24 19.69 -7.09
CA HIS A 31 2.96 18.59 -8.00
C HIS A 31 3.96 17.43 -7.87
N HIS A 32 5.26 17.74 -7.94
CA HIS A 32 6.30 16.72 -7.88
C HIS A 32 6.42 16.05 -6.52
N GLU A 33 6.19 16.80 -5.43
CA GLU A 33 6.17 16.24 -4.08
C GLU A 33 4.95 15.31 -3.89
N ALA A 34 3.77 15.74 -4.34
CA ALA A 34 2.57 14.92 -4.30
C ALA A 34 2.72 13.64 -5.16
N LEU A 35 3.37 13.73 -6.34
CA LEU A 35 3.70 12.54 -7.13
C LEU A 35 4.71 11.62 -6.45
N TYR A 36 5.69 12.17 -5.73
CA TYR A 36 6.61 11.38 -4.92
C TYR A 36 5.84 10.59 -3.86
N TRP A 37 4.97 11.25 -3.09
CA TRP A 37 4.15 10.57 -2.08
C TRP A 37 3.24 9.51 -2.71
N ALA A 38 2.55 9.83 -3.82
CA ALA A 38 1.72 8.86 -4.52
C ALA A 38 2.51 7.60 -4.93
N THR A 39 3.76 7.76 -5.35
CA THR A 39 4.64 6.66 -5.75
C THR A 39 5.10 5.84 -4.56
N ARG A 40 5.56 6.49 -3.50
CA ARG A 40 5.94 5.84 -2.24
C ARG A 40 4.79 5.02 -1.64
N GLU A 41 3.58 5.54 -1.65
CA GLU A 41 2.40 4.83 -1.13
C GLU A 41 2.06 3.61 -2.01
N ARG A 42 2.25 3.68 -3.34
CA ARG A 42 2.12 2.50 -4.21
C ARG A 42 3.13 1.42 -3.87
N GLU A 43 4.39 1.79 -3.60
CA GLU A 43 5.43 0.85 -3.19
C GLU A 43 5.10 0.19 -1.85
N HIS A 44 4.60 0.95 -0.88
CA HIS A 44 4.13 0.39 0.41
C HIS A 44 2.93 -0.54 0.25
N ALA A 45 1.97 -0.21 -0.62
CA ALA A 45 0.85 -1.10 -0.95
C ALA A 45 1.34 -2.42 -1.55
N GLN A 46 2.34 -2.37 -2.44
CA GLN A 46 2.93 -3.58 -3.04
C GLN A 46 3.67 -4.43 -1.99
N ALA A 47 4.43 -3.80 -1.10
CA ALA A 47 5.11 -4.51 -0.01
C ALA A 47 4.11 -5.18 0.94
N ALA A 48 3.06 -4.47 1.36
CA ALA A 48 2.02 -5.02 2.22
C ALA A 48 1.23 -6.15 1.53
N GLN A 49 1.01 -6.05 0.21
CA GLN A 49 0.38 -7.11 -0.57
C GLN A 49 1.28 -8.37 -0.63
N ALA A 50 2.58 -8.20 -0.83
CA ALA A 50 3.53 -9.32 -0.80
C ALA A 50 3.60 -10.00 0.57
N GLU A 51 3.47 -9.25 1.67
CA GLU A 51 3.32 -9.81 3.01
C GLU A 51 2.02 -10.63 3.17
N LEU A 52 0.89 -10.09 2.71
CA LEU A 52 -0.40 -10.80 2.72
C LEU A 52 -0.34 -12.11 1.94
N ASP A 53 0.24 -12.08 0.75
CA ASP A 53 0.28 -13.26 -0.13
C ASP A 53 1.19 -14.34 0.44
N ARG A 54 2.31 -13.95 1.07
CA ARG A 54 3.15 -14.89 1.84
C ARG A 54 2.37 -15.51 3.00
N GLY A 55 1.63 -14.72 3.78
CA GLY A 55 0.80 -15.22 4.87
C GLY A 55 -0.29 -16.20 4.41
N LYS A 56 -0.95 -15.93 3.28
CA LYS A 56 -1.93 -16.83 2.65
C LYS A 56 -1.29 -18.13 2.16
N GLY A 57 -0.09 -18.05 1.58
CA GLY A 57 0.67 -19.20 1.10
C GLY A 57 1.01 -20.18 2.23
N VAL A 58 1.53 -19.66 3.35
CA VAL A 58 1.84 -20.46 4.55
C VAL A 58 0.58 -21.13 5.11
N ALA A 59 -0.51 -20.36 5.27
CA ALA A 59 -1.77 -20.91 5.77
C ALA A 59 -2.36 -22.01 4.87
N ARG A 60 -2.12 -21.94 3.55
CA ARG A 60 -2.58 -22.96 2.60
C ARG A 60 -1.79 -24.26 2.74
N VAL A 61 -0.46 -24.19 2.89
CA VAL A 61 0.41 -25.36 3.09
C VAL A 61 0.04 -26.08 4.39
N ALA A 62 -0.16 -25.34 5.48
CA ALA A 62 -0.52 -25.91 6.78
C ALA A 62 -1.88 -26.62 6.81
N ARG A 63 -2.78 -26.36 5.85
CA ARG A 63 -4.10 -27.02 5.75
C ARG A 63 -4.09 -28.34 4.96
N HIS A 64 -2.97 -28.67 4.31
CA HIS A 64 -2.84 -29.87 3.46
C HIS A 64 -1.78 -30.87 3.96
N ALA A 65 -1.19 -30.60 5.14
CA ALA A 65 -0.29 -31.49 5.85
C ALA A 65 -1.04 -32.12 7.04
#